data_AF-A0A383A212-F1
#
_entry.id   AF-A0A383A212-F1
#
_cell.length_a   1.000
_cell.length_b   1.000
_cell.length_c   1.000
_cell.angle_alpha   90.00
_cell.angle_beta   90.00
_cell.angle_gamma   90.00
#
_symmetry.space_group_name_H-M   'P 1'
#
loop_
_entity.id
_entity.type
_entity.pdbx_description
1 polymer ?
#
loop_
_entity_poly.entity_id
_entity_poly.type
_entity_poly.pdbx_seq_one_letter_code
_entity_poly.pdbx_strand_id
1 'polypeptide(L)'
;MELEITEQNDNPLLNRQEVKLVIKHENDSTPRRNQVIKSLSEQLKAKRELVIIDHLKNSYGKTETHGYAKIYTDKDSLTKIETKPSMERHKDIDSHSKKAKTEKAPEAKEAAEDSPEEDKTEEAAVKDSADNESEQDE
;
A
#
# COMPACT_ATOMS: atom_id res chain seq x y z
N MET A 1 -8.84 -6.47 -8.82
CA MET A 1 -8.88 -5.21 -8.04
C MET A 1 -10.10 -4.39 -8.45
N GLU A 2 -10.93 -4.00 -7.48
CA GLU A 2 -12.10 -3.14 -7.64
C GLU A 2 -11.88 -1.83 -6.89
N LEU A 3 -12.21 -0.69 -7.50
CA LEU A 3 -12.02 0.64 -6.92
C LEU A 3 -13.38 1.31 -6.74
N GLU A 4 -13.70 1.62 -5.49
CA GLU A 4 -14.90 2.33 -5.07
C GLU A 4 -14.51 3.73 -4.57
N ILE A 5 -15.27 4.75 -4.99
CA ILE A 5 -15.13 6.12 -4.51
C ILE A 5 -16.15 6.32 -3.39
N THR A 6 -15.68 6.52 -2.16
CA THR A 6 -16.55 6.69 -0.99
C THR A 6 -17.00 8.14 -0.83
N GLU A 7 -16.08 9.08 -1.06
CA GLU A 7 -16.35 10.50 -0.91
C GLU A 7 -15.66 11.28 -2.02
N GLN A 8 -16.37 12.27 -2.55
CA GLN A 8 -15.88 13.21 -3.54
C GLN A 8 -16.22 14.63 -3.08
N ASN A 9 -15.19 15.42 -2.83
CA ASN A 9 -15.31 16.80 -2.39
C ASN A 9 -14.63 17.72 -3.39
N ASP A 10 -15.34 18.72 -3.90
CA ASP A 10 -14.78 19.70 -4.83
C ASP A 10 -14.26 20.92 -4.06
N ASN A 11 -12.99 21.26 -4.25
CA ASN A 11 -12.34 22.39 -3.58
C ASN A 11 -11.93 23.46 -4.61
N PRO A 12 -12.82 24.44 -4.88
CA PRO A 12 -12.57 25.47 -5.88
C PRO A 12 -11.43 26.43 -5.50
N LEU A 13 -11.12 26.59 -4.22
CA LEU A 13 -10.03 27.47 -3.77
C LEU A 13 -8.65 26.96 -4.20
N LEU A 14 -8.50 25.65 -4.30
CA LEU A 14 -7.24 24.98 -4.64
C LEU A 14 -7.28 24.33 -6.04
N ASN A 15 -8.35 24.57 -6.80
CA ASN A 15 -8.60 23.97 -8.12
C ASN A 15 -8.34 22.46 -8.13
N ARG A 16 -8.82 21.78 -7.08
CA ARG A 16 -8.65 20.34 -6.93
C ARG A 16 -9.91 19.68 -6.39
N GLN A 17 -10.12 18.46 -6.83
CA GLN A 17 -11.10 17.55 -6.28
C GLN A 17 -10.42 16.56 -5.35
N GLU A 18 -10.93 16.45 -4.13
CA GLU A 18 -10.47 15.56 -3.08
C GLU A 18 -11.33 14.30 -3.09
N VAL A 19 -10.68 13.14 -3.21
CA VAL A 19 -11.36 11.86 -3.39
C VAL A 19 -10.85 10.85 -2.36
N LYS A 20 -11.78 10.29 -1.58
CA LYS A 20 -11.49 9.12 -0.75
C LYS A 20 -11.91 7.86 -1.51
N LEU A 21 -10.98 6.92 -1.58
CA LEU A 21 -11.15 5.67 -2.32
C LEU A 21 -10.95 4.47 -1.40
N VAL A 22 -11.74 3.43 -1.66
CA VAL A 22 -11.62 2.11 -1.08
C VAL A 22 -11.34 1.14 -2.21
N ILE A 23 -10.23 0.40 -2.10
CA ILE A 23 -9.79 -0.55 -3.10
C ILE A 23 -9.88 -1.95 -2.53
N LYS A 24 -10.73 -2.80 -3.13
CA LYS A 24 -10.84 -4.22 -2.81
C LYS A 24 -9.96 -5.03 -3.74
N HIS A 25 -9.07 -5.85 -3.18
CA HIS A 25 -8.10 -6.66 -3.93
C HIS A 25 -8.04 -8.08 -3.38
N GLU A 26 -9.17 -8.77 -3.35
CA GLU A 26 -9.30 -10.11 -2.75
C GLU A 26 -8.41 -11.18 -3.40
N ASN A 27 -8.27 -11.16 -4.73
CA ASN A 27 -7.51 -12.15 -5.50
C ASN A 27 -6.16 -11.61 -6.01
N ASP A 28 -5.82 -10.36 -5.70
CA ASP A 28 -4.65 -9.67 -6.25
C ASP A 28 -3.71 -9.23 -5.12
N SER A 29 -2.45 -8.94 -5.47
CA SER A 29 -1.53 -8.28 -4.55
C SER A 29 -1.97 -6.84 -4.24
N THR A 30 -1.41 -6.25 -3.19
CA THR A 30 -1.67 -4.86 -2.80
C THR A 30 -1.50 -3.92 -4.00
N PRO A 31 -2.51 -3.07 -4.27
CA PRO A 31 -2.54 -2.24 -5.47
C PRO A 31 -1.34 -1.29 -5.51
N ARG A 32 -0.61 -1.31 -6.63
CA ARG A 32 0.48 -0.35 -6.85
C ARG A 32 -0.09 1.02 -7.19
N ARG A 33 0.58 2.09 -6.73
CA ARG A 33 0.17 3.48 -6.96
C ARG A 33 -0.10 3.79 -8.44
N ASN A 34 0.75 3.28 -9.33
CA ASN A 34 0.59 3.30 -10.80
C ASN A 34 -0.79 2.82 -11.29
N GLN A 35 -1.21 1.67 -10.79
CA GLN A 35 -2.46 1.03 -11.18
C GLN A 35 -3.66 1.82 -10.65
N VAL A 36 -3.56 2.32 -9.42
CA VAL A 36 -4.59 3.20 -8.82
C VAL A 36 -4.75 4.48 -9.62
N ILE A 37 -3.66 5.15 -10.01
CA ILE A 37 -3.71 6.38 -10.84
C ILE A 37 -4.40 6.09 -12.17
N LYS A 38 -4.06 4.96 -12.81
CA LYS A 38 -4.70 4.55 -14.06
C LYS A 38 -6.20 4.35 -13.88
N SER A 39 -6.62 3.54 -12.91
CA SER A 39 -8.04 3.27 -12.66
C SER A 39 -8.82 4.53 -12.29
N LEU A 40 -8.26 5.40 -11.44
CA LEU A 40 -8.88 6.69 -11.08
C LEU A 40 -9.00 7.63 -12.28
N SER A 41 -7.96 7.71 -13.11
CA SER A 41 -7.97 8.55 -14.32
C SER A 41 -9.06 8.11 -15.32
N GLU A 42 -9.30 6.81 -15.42
CA GLU A 42 -10.32 6.24 -16.29
C GLU A 42 -11.74 6.48 -15.74
N GLN A 43 -11.96 6.30 -14.44
CA GLN A 43 -13.26 6.53 -13.81
C GLN A 43 -13.67 8.02 -13.83
N LEU A 44 -12.74 8.92 -13.52
CA LEU A 44 -13.01 10.35 -13.38
C LEU A 44 -12.67 11.15 -14.65
N LYS A 45 -12.28 10.47 -15.74
CA LYS A 45 -11.91 11.07 -17.04
C LYS A 45 -10.86 12.18 -16.91
N ALA A 46 -9.96 12.04 -15.95
CA ALA A 46 -8.88 12.99 -15.69
C ALA A 46 -7.57 12.53 -16.36
N LYS A 47 -6.65 13.46 -16.61
CA LYS A 47 -5.31 13.12 -17.11
C LYS A 47 -4.49 12.53 -15.96
N ARG A 48 -3.71 11.46 -16.23
CA ARG A 48 -2.84 10.81 -15.22
C ARG A 48 -1.87 11.78 -14.53
N GLU A 49 -1.35 12.74 -15.30
CA GLU A 49 -0.43 13.78 -14.81
C GLU A 49 -1.05 14.74 -13.80
N LEU A 50 -2.38 14.80 -13.72
CA LEU A 50 -3.13 15.68 -12.82
C LEU A 50 -3.65 14.95 -11.57
N VAL A 51 -3.42 13.63 -11.48
CA VAL A 51 -3.88 12.79 -10.37
C VAL A 51 -2.71 12.50 -9.44
N ILE A 52 -2.79 13.04 -8.23
CA ILE A 52 -1.79 12.82 -7.19
C ILE A 52 -2.39 11.97 -6.08
N ILE A 53 -1.69 10.92 -5.68
CA ILE A 53 -2.07 10.08 -4.55
C ILE A 53 -1.27 10.51 -3.33
N ASP A 54 -1.97 10.98 -2.31
CA ASP A 54 -1.36 11.44 -1.07
C ASP A 54 -0.84 10.24 -0.26
N HIS A 55 -1.75 9.30 0.04
CA HIS A 55 -1.42 8.07 0.74
C HIS A 55 -2.34 6.91 0.34
N LEU A 56 -1.81 5.70 0.50
CA LEU A 56 -2.52 4.44 0.39
C LEU A 56 -2.19 3.66 1.67
N LYS A 57 -3.21 3.29 2.44
CA LYS A 57 -3.09 2.54 3.68
C LYS A 57 -3.85 1.23 3.52
N ASN A 58 -3.13 0.12 3.62
CA ASN A 58 -3.77 -1.18 3.62
C ASN A 58 -4.38 -1.48 4.99
N SER A 59 -5.57 -2.04 5.02
CA SER A 59 -6.22 -2.50 6.23
C SER A 59 -5.64 -3.85 6.65
N TYR A 60 -5.13 -3.97 7.87
CA TYR A 60 -4.60 -5.23 8.35
C TYR A 60 -5.69 -6.31 8.45
N GLY A 61 -5.36 -7.54 8.04
CA GLY A 61 -6.30 -8.67 8.05
C GLY A 61 -7.41 -8.60 6.99
N LYS A 62 -7.42 -7.57 6.14
CA LYS A 62 -8.36 -7.42 5.03
C LYS A 62 -7.61 -7.14 3.74
N THR A 63 -8.16 -7.60 2.63
CA THR A 63 -7.71 -7.27 1.27
C THR A 63 -8.31 -5.95 0.79
N GLU A 64 -8.27 -4.93 1.66
CA GLU A 64 -8.84 -3.60 1.45
C GLU A 64 -7.79 -2.52 1.64
N THR A 65 -7.62 -1.63 0.67
CA THR A 65 -6.74 -0.46 0.76
C THR A 65 -7.56 0.82 0.73
N HIS A 66 -7.38 1.65 1.76
CA HIS A 66 -7.96 2.97 1.84
C HIS A 66 -6.97 4.00 1.28
N GLY A 67 -7.44 4.86 0.39
CA GLY A 67 -6.62 5.85 -0.26
C GLY A 67 -7.20 7.25 -0.22
N TYR A 68 -6.31 8.22 -0.32
CA TYR A 68 -6.67 9.61 -0.53
C TYR A 68 -5.97 10.14 -1.77
N ALA A 69 -6.77 10.66 -2.71
CA ALA A 69 -6.30 11.20 -3.97
C ALA A 69 -6.76 12.65 -4.15
N LYS A 70 -5.92 13.43 -4.80
CA LYS A 70 -6.13 14.82 -5.19
C LYS A 70 -6.07 14.89 -6.71
N ILE A 71 -7.12 15.43 -7.32
CA ILE A 71 -7.23 15.55 -8.77
C ILE A 71 -7.27 17.02 -9.10
N TYR A 72 -6.25 17.50 -9.80
CA TYR A 72 -6.14 18.91 -10.15
C TYR A 72 -6.80 19.20 -11.50
N THR A 73 -7.37 20.39 -11.64
CA THR A 73 -7.89 20.87 -12.94
C THR A 73 -6.73 21.28 -13.86
N ASP A 74 -5.71 21.93 -13.29
CA ASP A 74 -4.60 22.55 -14.02
C ASP A 74 -3.22 22.13 -13.50
N LYS A 75 -2.23 22.11 -14.40
CA LYS A 75 -0.82 21.83 -14.06
C LYS A 75 -0.18 22.93 -13.21
N ASP A 76 -0.60 24.19 -13.39
CA ASP A 76 -0.07 25.31 -12.63
C ASP A 76 -0.44 25.21 -11.16
N SER A 77 -1.69 24.85 -10.86
CA SER A 77 -2.16 24.61 -9.49
C SER A 77 -1.40 23.45 -8.84
N LEU A 78 -1.23 22.36 -9.59
CA LEU A 78 -0.48 21.18 -9.14
C LEU A 78 0.97 21.52 -8.77
N THR A 79 1.69 22.23 -9.63
CA THR A 79 3.12 22.57 -9.41
C THR A 79 3.34 23.60 -8.30
N LYS A 80 2.38 24.51 -8.08
CA LYS A 80 2.46 25.53 -7.02
C LYS A 80 2.12 24.98 -5.64
N ILE A 81 1.17 24.04 -5.55
CA ILE A 81 0.62 23.56 -4.28
C ILE A 81 1.35 22.32 -3.79
N GLU A 82 1.69 21.38 -4.68
CA GLU A 82 2.29 20.11 -4.26
C GLU A 82 3.75 20.25 -3.82
N THR A 83 4.14 19.36 -2.92
CA THR A 83 5.50 19.33 -2.38
C THR A 83 6.44 18.58 -3.32
N LYS A 84 7.74 18.94 -3.31
CA LYS A 84 8.79 18.25 -4.07
C LYS A 84 8.74 16.71 -3.96
N PRO A 85 8.64 16.10 -2.76
CA PRO A 85 8.57 14.64 -2.64
C PRO A 85 7.26 14.03 -3.18
N SER A 86 6.15 14.77 -3.20
CA SER A 86 4.91 14.32 -3.85
C SER A 86 5.09 14.22 -5.36
N MET A 87 5.72 15.25 -5.94
CA MET A 87 6.03 15.35 -7.37
C MET A 87 7.06 14.33 -7.83
N GLU A 88 8.11 14.09 -7.06
CA GLU A 88 9.14 13.07 -7.35
C GLU A 88 8.53 11.68 -7.36
N ARG A 89 7.78 11.31 -6.30
CA ARG A 89 7.07 10.04 -6.24
C ARG A 89 6.10 9.85 -7.42
N HIS A 90 5.48 10.92 -7.91
CA HIS A 90 4.60 10.84 -9.08
C HIS A 90 5.37 10.66 -10.40
N LYS A 91 6.58 11.20 -10.54
CA LYS A 91 7.42 11.03 -11.74
C LYS A 91 8.09 9.66 -11.79
N ASP A 92 8.51 9.13 -10.64
CA ASP A 92 9.17 7.81 -10.55
C ASP A 92 8.22 6.65 -10.90
N ILE A 93 6.92 6.90 -10.78
CA ILE A 93 5.84 5.98 -11.16
C ILE A 93 5.90 5.65 -12.65
N ASP A 94 6.16 6.63 -13.52
CA ASP A 94 6.29 6.40 -14.97
C ASP A 94 7.61 5.69 -15.34
N SER A 95 8.70 5.94 -14.61
CA SER A 95 10.02 5.36 -14.91
C SER A 95 10.11 3.87 -14.56
N HIS A 96 9.46 3.44 -13.46
CA HIS A 96 9.45 2.04 -13.04
C HIS A 96 8.46 1.15 -13.81
N SER A 97 7.51 1.72 -14.56
CA SER A 97 6.60 0.96 -15.43
C SER A 97 7.34 0.25 -16.58
N LYS A 98 8.50 0.77 -17.01
CA LYS A 98 9.27 0.21 -18.14
C LYS A 98 10.16 -0.99 -17.80
N LYS A 99 10.43 -1.28 -16.52
CA LYS A 99 11.37 -2.35 -16.11
C LYS A 99 10.73 -3.66 -15.65
N ALA A 100 9.40 -3.77 -15.60
CA ALA A 100 8.70 -4.95 -15.05
C ALA A 100 7.99 -5.83 -16.11
N LYS A 101 8.49 -5.88 -17.35
CA LYS A 101 7.95 -6.71 -18.45
C LYS A 101 8.96 -7.66 -19.10
N THR A 102 10.00 -8.07 -18.37
CA THR A 102 10.88 -9.15 -18.81
C THR A 102 11.29 -9.94 -17.58
N GLU A 103 11.06 -11.26 -17.61
CA GLU A 103 11.23 -12.25 -16.53
C GLU A 103 10.10 -12.23 -15.48
N LYS A 104 9.30 -13.28 -15.23
CA LYS A 104 9.38 -14.72 -15.52
C LYS A 104 7.99 -15.34 -15.27
N ALA A 105 7.51 -16.17 -16.20
CA ALA A 105 6.73 -17.41 -16.00
C ALA A 105 6.54 -18.03 -17.40
N PRO A 106 6.53 -19.37 -17.60
CA PRO A 106 6.22 -20.41 -16.61
C PRO A 106 7.19 -21.62 -16.62
N GLU A 107 7.25 -22.34 -15.51
CA GLU A 107 7.49 -23.78 -15.52
C GLU A 107 6.51 -24.44 -14.55
N ALA A 108 5.93 -25.55 -15.00
CA ALA A 108 4.74 -26.17 -14.48
C ALA A 108 5.06 -27.38 -13.58
N LYS A 109 4.24 -27.54 -12.53
CA LYS A 109 3.67 -28.79 -11.96
C LYS A 109 4.53 -30.07 -11.85
N GLU A 110 4.72 -30.50 -10.61
CA GLU A 110 4.41 -31.83 -10.00
C GLU A 110 4.62 -31.64 -8.47
N ALA A 111 3.66 -31.73 -7.53
CA ALA A 111 2.67 -32.73 -7.11
C ALA A 111 3.24 -33.93 -6.30
N ALA A 112 2.61 -34.17 -5.13
CA ALA A 112 2.74 -35.28 -4.13
C ALA A 112 3.83 -35.10 -3.04
N GLU A 113 3.46 -34.69 -1.81
CA GLU A 113 2.95 -35.49 -0.66
C GLU A 113 4.09 -36.10 0.18
N ASP A 114 4.29 -35.60 1.41
CA ASP A 114 4.15 -36.39 2.65
C ASP A 114 4.33 -35.51 3.91
N SER A 115 3.41 -35.66 4.87
CA SER A 115 3.48 -35.36 6.30
C SER A 115 2.81 -36.58 6.95
N PRO A 116 3.13 -37.06 8.18
CA PRO A 116 3.30 -36.26 9.41
C PRO A 116 4.16 -36.93 10.53
N GLU A 117 3.92 -36.54 11.79
CA GLU A 117 4.38 -37.05 13.12
C GLU A 117 5.55 -36.26 13.77
N GLU A 118 5.30 -35.40 14.76
CA GLU A 118 5.02 -35.68 16.20
C GLU A 118 6.20 -36.36 16.93
N ASP A 119 6.86 -35.66 17.86
CA ASP A 119 6.67 -35.91 19.31
C ASP A 119 7.58 -35.00 20.19
N LYS A 120 7.08 -34.79 21.41
CA LYS A 120 7.60 -33.98 22.51
C LYS A 120 8.86 -34.60 23.15
N THR A 121 9.64 -33.75 23.82
CA THR A 121 10.41 -34.07 25.06
C THR A 121 10.72 -32.71 25.72
N GLU A 122 10.08 -32.35 26.83
CA GLU A 122 10.46 -32.67 28.22
C GLU A 122 11.84 -32.07 28.57
N GLU A 123 11.91 -30.87 29.15
CA GLU A 123 11.85 -30.60 30.61
C GLU A 123 12.87 -31.41 31.42
N ALA A 124 14.03 -30.81 31.76
CA ALA A 124 14.78 -31.08 33.00
C ALA A 124 15.99 -30.13 33.24
N ALA A 125 16.11 -29.72 34.52
CA ALA A 125 17.27 -29.17 35.25
C ALA A 125 17.61 -27.68 35.04
N VAL A 126 17.24 -26.72 35.90
CA VAL A 126 17.48 -26.50 37.37
C VAL A 126 18.95 -26.25 37.74
N LYS A 127 19.29 -25.00 38.07
CA LYS A 127 20.04 -24.52 39.27
C LYS A 127 20.32 -23.01 39.12
N ASP A 128 19.64 -22.16 39.88
CA ASP A 128 20.01 -21.75 41.25
C ASP A 128 21.25 -20.83 41.28
N SER A 129 20.99 -19.52 41.34
CA SER A 129 21.78 -18.59 42.15
C SER A 129 20.85 -17.45 42.58
N ALA A 130 20.45 -17.54 43.85
CA ALA A 130 19.95 -16.43 44.64
C ALA A 130 21.08 -15.43 44.96
N ASP A 131 20.68 -14.35 45.61
CA ASP A 131 21.43 -13.17 46.06
C ASP A 131 21.76 -12.14 44.97
N ASN A 132 21.53 -10.84 45.11
CA ASN A 132 20.95 -9.99 46.16
C ASN A 132 21.08 -8.56 45.63
N GLU A 133 19.99 -7.79 45.57
CA GLU A 133 20.07 -6.32 45.62
C GLU A 133 18.73 -5.77 46.14
N SER A 134 18.67 -5.68 47.46
CA SER A 134 17.75 -4.82 48.18
C SER A 134 18.27 -3.38 48.15
N GLU A 135 17.49 -2.45 47.60
CA GLU A 135 17.52 -1.03 48.00
C GLU A 135 16.23 -0.35 47.50
N GLN A 136 15.21 -0.29 48.38
CA GLN A 136 14.12 0.69 48.32
C GLN A 136 13.79 1.17 49.73
N ASP A 137 14.05 2.46 49.93
CA ASP A 137 13.22 3.46 50.61
C ASP A 137 12.64 3.18 52.01
N GLU A 138 13.20 3.86 53.02
CA GLU A 138 12.45 4.66 54.03
C GLU A 138 13.36 5.69 54.73
#